data_AF-A0A9D9YQN2-F1
#
_entry.id   AF-A0A9D9YQN2-F1
#
_cell.length_a   1.000
_cell.length_b   1.000
_cell.length_c   1.000
_cell.angle_alpha   90.00
_cell.angle_beta   90.00
_cell.angle_gamma   90.00
#
_symmetry.space_group_name_H-M   'P 1'
#
loop_
_entity.id
_entity.type
_entity.pdbx_description
1 polymer ?
#
loop_
_entity_poly.entity_id
_entity_poly.type
_entity_poly.pdbx_seq_one_letter_code
_entity_poly.pdbx_strand_id
1 'polypeptide(L)'
;MNQLDQALQLAQQATAYCRPNPRVGCVIVSAQGAVIGRGQTQARGQAHAEIMALRDAAARGADVAASTVYVTLEPCSHHGRTPPCCDALIAARVARVIIAQIDPNPLVAGQGIARLRAAGIAVEIATETADATTAHAARQLNIGFFQRMQHGTPWVRLKTASSLDGTSALHNGQSQWITGSAARADVQHWRARACAILTGSGTVLHDDPLLNVRLPHFAQQQLPQPLLAIVDSQLRTPPSARLFSVPQRQVLIYTVA
;
A
#
# COMPACT_ATOMS: atom_id res chain seq x y z
N MET A 1 -18.09 -5.56 13.96
CA MET A 1 -16.77 -5.27 13.34
C MET A 1 -15.90 -4.65 14.42
N ASN A 2 -14.78 -5.30 14.77
CA ASN A 2 -13.87 -4.77 15.79
C ASN A 2 -13.17 -3.50 15.25
N GLN A 3 -12.47 -2.75 16.11
CA GLN A 3 -11.83 -1.49 15.71
C GLN A 3 -10.56 -1.69 14.88
N LEU A 4 -9.92 -2.86 15.00
CA LEU A 4 -8.77 -3.21 14.16
C LEU A 4 -9.17 -3.48 12.71
N ASP A 5 -10.34 -4.09 12.47
CA ASP A 5 -10.94 -4.28 11.15
C ASP A 5 -11.30 -2.93 10.51
N GLN A 6 -11.82 -1.99 11.31
CA GLN A 6 -12.05 -0.62 10.85
C GLN A 6 -10.74 0.05 10.43
N ALA A 7 -9.67 -0.13 11.21
CA ALA A 7 -8.34 0.36 10.84
C ALA A 7 -7.85 -0.31 9.55
N LEU A 8 -8.08 -1.61 9.35
CA LEU A 8 -7.74 -2.32 8.10
C LEU A 8 -8.52 -1.78 6.89
N GLN A 9 -9.80 -1.46 7.03
CA GLN A 9 -10.60 -0.86 5.97
C GLN A 9 -10.06 0.52 5.56
N LEU A 10 -9.62 1.33 6.53
CA LEU A 10 -8.95 2.61 6.27
C LEU A 10 -7.61 2.38 5.54
N ALA A 11 -6.82 1.39 5.97
CA ALA A 11 -5.58 1.04 5.29
C ALA A 11 -5.80 0.67 3.81
N GLN A 12 -6.87 -0.07 3.50
CA GLN A 12 -7.20 -0.46 2.13
C GLN A 12 -7.46 0.74 1.20
N GLN A 13 -8.04 1.82 1.72
CA GLN A 13 -8.29 3.04 0.93
C GLN A 13 -7.00 3.76 0.52
N ALA A 14 -5.88 3.54 1.23
CA ALA A 14 -4.57 4.10 0.88
C ALA A 14 -3.85 3.37 -0.25
N THR A 15 -4.39 2.23 -0.73
CA THR A 15 -3.70 1.30 -1.63
C THR A 15 -3.11 1.96 -2.88
N ALA A 16 -3.84 2.92 -3.43
CA ALA A 16 -3.57 3.47 -4.75
C ALA A 16 -2.59 4.65 -4.76
N TYR A 17 -2.25 5.27 -3.62
CA TYR A 17 -1.38 6.47 -3.60
C TYR A 17 -0.24 6.44 -2.58
N CYS A 18 -0.29 5.62 -1.53
CA CYS A 18 0.72 5.69 -0.46
C CYS A 18 2.09 5.09 -0.86
N ARG A 19 2.21 4.46 -2.04
CA ARG A 19 3.45 3.82 -2.52
C ARG A 19 4.62 4.82 -2.53
N PRO A 20 5.83 4.43 -2.07
CA PRO A 20 6.25 3.10 -1.64
C PRO A 20 5.98 2.78 -0.15
N ASN A 21 5.40 3.72 0.62
CA ASN A 21 5.09 3.55 2.03
C ASN A 21 4.05 2.42 2.24
N PRO A 22 4.05 1.77 3.41
CA PRO A 22 3.02 0.78 3.75
C PRO A 22 1.63 1.43 3.83
N ARG A 23 0.60 0.64 3.58
CA ARG A 23 -0.80 0.98 3.79
C ARG A 23 -1.08 0.78 5.27
N VAL A 24 -1.18 1.85 6.02
CA VAL A 24 -1.55 1.81 7.44
C VAL A 24 -2.87 2.52 7.63
N GLY A 25 -3.72 1.97 8.49
CA GLY A 25 -4.91 2.63 9.01
C GLY A 25 -4.87 2.67 10.53
N CYS A 26 -5.55 3.65 11.09
CA CYS A 26 -5.56 3.95 12.52
C CYS A 26 -6.96 4.40 12.95
N VAL A 27 -7.41 3.88 14.08
CA VAL A 27 -8.66 4.27 14.75
C VAL A 27 -8.37 4.59 16.21
N ILE A 28 -8.89 5.71 16.71
CA ILE A 28 -8.78 6.11 18.11
C ILE A 28 -10.15 5.98 18.76
N VAL A 29 -10.19 5.29 19.89
CA VAL A 29 -11.40 5.01 20.67
C VAL A 29 -11.26 5.63 22.05
N SER A 30 -12.21 6.49 22.44
CA SER A 30 -12.21 7.13 23.75
C SER A 30 -12.32 6.11 24.88
N ALA A 31 -12.05 6.53 26.13
CA ALA A 31 -12.24 5.69 27.31
C ALA A 31 -13.70 5.21 27.47
N GLN A 32 -14.66 5.93 26.91
CA GLN A 32 -16.09 5.58 26.89
C GLN A 32 -16.48 4.64 25.74
N GLY A 33 -15.52 4.19 24.93
CA GLY A 33 -15.73 3.26 23.83
C GLY A 33 -16.19 3.89 22.51
N ALA A 34 -16.20 5.23 22.39
CA ALA A 34 -16.61 5.92 21.18
C ALA A 34 -15.44 6.09 20.20
N VAL A 35 -15.66 5.86 18.90
CA VAL A 35 -14.64 6.16 17.88
C VAL A 35 -14.54 7.68 17.70
N ILE A 36 -13.42 8.25 18.12
CA ILE A 36 -13.18 9.70 18.13
C ILE A 36 -12.19 10.16 17.05
N GLY A 37 -11.41 9.26 16.47
CA GLY A 37 -10.47 9.60 15.40
C GLY A 37 -10.26 8.46 14.41
N ARG A 38 -10.10 8.79 13.14
CA ARG A 38 -9.82 7.86 12.04
C ARG A 38 -8.76 8.43 11.11
N GLY A 39 -7.86 7.58 10.67
CA GLY A 39 -6.79 7.99 9.77
C GLY A 39 -6.26 6.84 8.92
N GLN A 40 -5.68 7.20 7.78
CA GLN A 40 -4.94 6.31 6.91
C GLN A 40 -3.69 7.00 6.40
N THR A 41 -2.71 6.21 5.96
CA THR A 41 -1.46 6.74 5.41
C THR A 41 -1.74 7.57 4.17
N GLN A 42 -1.20 8.79 4.13
CA GLN A 42 -1.34 9.68 2.99
C GLN A 42 -0.29 9.38 1.90
N ALA A 43 -0.24 10.19 0.84
CA ALA A 43 0.77 10.05 -0.21
C ALA A 43 2.20 10.11 0.36
N ARG A 44 3.19 9.61 -0.40
CA ARG A 44 4.60 9.59 0.02
C ARG A 44 5.05 10.98 0.53
N GLY A 45 5.61 11.00 1.74
CA GLY A 45 6.11 12.24 2.37
C GLY A 45 5.04 13.03 3.14
N GLN A 46 3.79 12.59 3.12
CA GLN A 46 2.70 13.16 3.89
C GLN A 46 2.48 12.38 5.21
N ALA A 47 1.50 12.85 6.00
CA ALA A 47 1.20 12.30 7.32
C ALA A 47 0.86 10.79 7.31
N HIS A 48 1.30 10.09 8.35
CA HIS A 48 0.95 8.70 8.60
C HIS A 48 -0.46 8.56 9.18
N ALA A 49 -0.96 7.33 9.28
CA ALA A 49 -2.32 7.06 9.72
C ALA A 49 -2.62 7.57 11.13
N GLU A 50 -1.66 7.44 12.04
CA GLU A 50 -1.75 7.84 13.44
C GLU A 50 -1.89 9.35 13.55
N ILE A 51 -1.08 10.10 12.80
CA ILE A 51 -1.16 11.56 12.74
C ILE A 51 -2.50 12.02 12.15
N MET A 52 -2.98 11.33 11.10
CA MET A 52 -4.28 11.65 10.52
C MET A 52 -5.43 11.36 11.50
N ALA A 53 -5.35 10.27 12.27
CA ALA A 53 -6.38 9.94 13.27
C ALA A 53 -6.38 10.94 14.45
N LEU A 54 -5.21 11.39 14.91
CA LEU A 54 -5.08 12.45 15.90
C LEU A 54 -5.66 13.78 15.39
N ARG A 55 -5.39 14.14 14.13
CA ARG A 55 -5.96 15.34 13.49
C ARG A 55 -7.47 15.27 13.36
N ASP A 56 -8.02 14.12 12.97
CA ASP A 56 -9.47 13.90 12.89
C ASP A 56 -10.13 14.04 14.28
N ALA A 57 -9.51 13.48 15.33
CA ALA A 57 -9.99 13.66 16.70
C ALA A 57 -9.95 15.13 17.16
N ALA A 58 -8.84 15.83 16.89
CA ALA A 58 -8.71 17.25 17.20
C ALA A 58 -9.74 18.11 16.45
N ALA A 59 -9.99 17.84 15.18
CA ALA A 59 -10.99 18.54 14.37
C ALA A 59 -12.43 18.36 14.91
N ARG A 60 -12.68 17.27 15.64
CA ARG A 60 -13.95 16.99 16.32
C ARG A 60 -14.01 17.56 17.74
N GLY A 61 -12.95 18.20 18.23
CA GLY A 61 -12.85 18.67 19.61
C GLY A 61 -12.79 17.54 20.64
N ALA A 62 -12.38 16.33 20.23
CA ALA A 62 -12.29 15.18 21.12
C ALA A 62 -10.94 15.14 21.85
N ASP A 63 -10.97 14.92 23.17
CA ASP A 63 -9.77 14.60 23.93
C ASP A 63 -9.37 13.14 23.69
N VAL A 64 -8.12 12.94 23.28
CA VAL A 64 -7.52 11.62 23.02
C VAL A 64 -6.76 11.07 24.21
N ALA A 65 -6.64 11.82 25.31
CA ALA A 65 -6.03 11.34 26.53
C ALA A 65 -6.75 10.08 27.05
N ALA A 66 -5.98 9.11 27.55
CA ALA A 66 -6.46 7.83 28.03
C ALA A 66 -7.26 6.97 27.00
N SER A 67 -7.19 7.32 25.71
CA SER A 67 -7.84 6.55 24.64
C SER A 67 -7.10 5.25 24.31
N THR A 68 -7.77 4.35 23.58
CA THR A 68 -7.15 3.18 22.94
C THR A 68 -6.97 3.45 21.44
N VAL A 69 -5.76 3.23 20.93
CA VAL A 69 -5.41 3.36 19.52
C VAL A 69 -5.31 1.98 18.89
N TYR A 70 -5.99 1.76 17.77
CA TYR A 70 -5.91 0.54 16.96
C TYR A 70 -5.19 0.89 15.66
N VAL A 71 -4.07 0.24 15.38
CA VAL A 71 -3.23 0.55 14.22
C VAL A 71 -2.78 -0.73 13.50
N THR A 72 -2.77 -0.71 12.17
CA THR A 72 -2.52 -1.93 11.38
C THR A 72 -1.04 -2.29 11.21
N LEU A 73 -0.13 -1.42 11.63
CA LEU A 73 1.31 -1.62 11.60
C LEU A 73 1.93 -0.88 12.79
N GLU A 74 3.04 -1.38 13.32
CA GLU A 74 3.79 -0.72 14.40
C GLU A 74 4.05 0.76 14.10
N PRO A 75 3.73 1.69 15.03
CA PRO A 75 4.04 3.10 14.87
C PRO A 75 5.53 3.37 14.71
N CYS A 76 5.91 4.17 13.72
CA CYS A 76 7.31 4.42 13.42
C CYS A 76 8.06 5.11 14.59
N SER A 77 9.31 4.69 14.81
CA SER A 77 10.19 5.17 15.90
C SER A 77 11.34 6.08 15.45
N HIS A 78 11.59 6.17 14.14
CA HIS A 78 12.71 6.91 13.56
C HIS A 78 12.26 8.22 12.93
N HIS A 79 13.14 9.22 12.96
CA HIS A 79 12.91 10.48 12.28
C HIS A 79 13.23 10.31 10.78
N GLY A 80 12.18 10.15 9.98
CA GLY A 80 12.29 10.05 8.53
C GLY A 80 12.07 11.42 7.86
N ARG A 81 11.10 11.46 6.93
CA ARG A 81 10.58 12.73 6.38
C ARG A 81 9.59 13.43 7.33
N THR A 82 9.05 12.67 8.28
CA THR A 82 8.08 13.10 9.29
C THR A 82 8.58 12.67 10.67
N PRO A 83 8.17 13.37 11.75
CA PRO A 83 8.46 12.94 13.12
C PRO A 83 7.88 11.55 13.43
N PRO A 84 8.46 10.82 14.41
CA PRO A 84 8.00 9.49 14.80
C PRO A 84 6.54 9.50 15.31
N CYS A 85 5.75 8.52 14.89
CA CYS A 85 4.36 8.41 15.31
C CYS A 85 4.24 7.97 16.76
N CYS A 86 5.18 7.16 17.27
CA CYS A 86 5.19 6.79 18.69
C CYS A 86 5.30 8.03 19.60
N ASP A 87 6.12 9.02 19.23
CA ASP A 87 6.31 10.23 20.03
C ASP A 87 5.03 11.08 20.05
N ALA A 88 4.30 11.14 18.93
CA ALA A 88 3.01 11.82 18.85
C ALA A 88 1.95 11.15 19.72
N LEU A 89 1.92 9.81 19.77
CA LEU A 89 1.01 9.06 20.63
C LEU A 89 1.34 9.24 22.13
N ILE A 90 2.64 9.31 22.46
CA ILE A 90 3.11 9.61 23.83
C ILE A 90 2.69 11.01 24.24
N ALA A 91 2.91 12.02 23.38
CA ALA A 91 2.49 13.39 23.64
C ALA A 91 0.96 13.51 23.79
N ALA A 92 0.20 12.70 23.04
CA ALA A 92 -1.26 12.60 23.15
C ALA A 92 -1.74 11.89 24.43
N ARG A 93 -0.85 11.25 25.20
CA ARG A 93 -1.15 10.54 26.45
C ARG A 93 -2.25 9.47 26.29
N VAL A 94 -2.18 8.72 25.19
CA VAL A 94 -3.08 7.56 24.98
C VAL A 94 -2.79 6.49 26.02
N ALA A 95 -3.81 5.75 26.48
CA ALA A 95 -3.61 4.72 27.51
C ALA A 95 -3.08 3.42 26.91
N ARG A 96 -3.53 3.08 25.69
CA ARG A 96 -3.26 1.79 25.07
C ARG A 96 -3.11 1.87 23.56
N VAL A 97 -2.24 1.04 23.00
CA VAL A 97 -2.06 0.84 21.56
C VAL A 97 -2.16 -0.64 21.21
N ILE A 98 -3.05 -0.99 20.29
CA ILE A 98 -3.27 -2.32 19.76
C ILE A 98 -2.76 -2.35 18.32
N ILE A 99 -1.77 -3.21 18.05
CA ILE A 99 -1.00 -3.22 16.81
C ILE A 99 -1.26 -4.52 16.05
N ALA A 100 -1.65 -4.42 14.77
CA ALA A 100 -1.91 -5.62 13.96
C ALA A 100 -0.65 -6.37 13.52
N GLN A 101 0.42 -5.65 13.18
CA GLN A 101 1.68 -6.22 12.69
C GLN A 101 2.87 -5.41 13.21
N ILE A 102 3.95 -6.10 13.59
CA ILE A 102 5.25 -5.48 13.90
C ILE A 102 5.89 -4.98 12.60
N ASP A 103 6.64 -3.87 12.64
CA ASP A 103 7.35 -3.38 11.46
C ASP A 103 8.43 -4.40 11.05
N PRO A 104 8.44 -4.91 9.81
CA PRO A 104 9.45 -5.85 9.34
C PRO A 104 10.83 -5.24 9.09
N ASN A 105 10.95 -3.90 9.10
CA ASN A 105 12.22 -3.22 8.89
C ASN A 105 13.16 -3.52 10.07
N PRO A 106 14.31 -4.18 9.85
CA PRO A 106 15.24 -4.52 10.93
C PRO A 106 15.75 -3.30 11.72
N LEU A 107 15.74 -2.11 11.10
CA LEU A 107 16.14 -0.86 11.74
C LEU A 107 15.09 -0.28 12.69
N VAL A 108 13.85 -0.79 12.66
CA VAL A 108 12.69 -0.23 13.36
C VAL A 108 11.97 -1.26 14.22
N ALA A 109 11.99 -2.53 13.82
CA ALA A 109 11.24 -3.63 14.41
C ALA A 109 11.29 -3.62 15.94
N GLY A 110 10.14 -3.36 16.57
CA GLY A 110 9.98 -3.37 18.02
C GLY A 110 10.44 -2.10 18.75
N GLN A 111 11.10 -1.15 18.09
CA GLN A 111 11.55 0.09 18.74
C GLN A 111 10.40 1.04 19.06
N GLY A 112 9.37 1.10 18.19
CA GLY A 112 8.18 1.90 18.43
C GLY A 112 7.39 1.35 19.61
N ILE A 113 7.24 0.02 19.64
CA ILE A 113 6.64 -0.72 20.77
C ILE A 113 7.41 -0.46 22.07
N ALA A 114 8.74 -0.61 22.05
CA ALA A 114 9.58 -0.40 23.22
C ALA A 114 9.46 1.02 23.77
N ARG A 115 9.45 2.03 22.89
CA ARG A 115 9.31 3.44 23.30
C ARG A 115 7.94 3.74 23.91
N LEU A 116 6.87 3.21 23.33
CA LEU A 116 5.52 3.34 23.90
C LEU A 116 5.44 2.71 25.30
N ARG A 117 5.96 1.48 25.45
CA ARG A 117 6.00 0.78 26.75
C ARG A 117 6.83 1.54 27.79
N ALA A 118 7.98 2.10 27.39
CA ALA A 118 8.82 2.90 28.28
C ALA A 118 8.13 4.19 28.76
N ALA A 119 7.20 4.73 27.98
CA ALA A 119 6.35 5.86 28.37
C ALA A 119 5.13 5.45 29.22
N GLY A 120 5.01 4.19 29.62
CA GLY A 120 3.90 3.68 30.42
C GLY A 120 2.62 3.36 29.65
N ILE A 121 2.67 3.34 28.31
CA ILE A 121 1.53 3.01 27.46
C ILE A 121 1.42 1.48 27.32
N ALA A 122 0.22 0.94 27.55
CA ALA A 122 -0.04 -0.48 27.33
C ALA A 122 0.02 -0.81 25.83
N VAL A 123 0.77 -1.83 25.44
CA VAL A 123 0.90 -2.24 24.02
C VAL A 123 0.61 -3.72 23.85
N GLU A 124 -0.42 -4.01 23.05
CA GLU A 124 -0.85 -5.35 22.67
C GLU A 124 -0.61 -5.59 21.17
N ILE A 125 -0.19 -6.80 20.81
CA ILE A 125 0.06 -7.19 19.42
C ILE A 125 -0.97 -8.24 19.01
N ALA A 126 -1.80 -7.92 18.02
CA ALA A 126 -2.96 -8.71 17.63
C ALA A 126 -2.62 -10.10 17.05
N THR A 127 -1.37 -10.35 16.67
CA THR A 127 -0.92 -11.68 16.21
C THR A 127 -1.00 -12.75 17.29
N GLU A 128 -1.12 -12.35 18.56
CA GLU A 128 -1.17 -13.24 19.72
C GLU A 128 -2.60 -13.37 20.30
N THR A 129 -3.61 -12.84 19.61
CA THR A 129 -5.00 -12.75 20.12
C THR A 129 -6.04 -13.23 19.09
N ALA A 130 -7.33 -13.11 19.43
CA ALA A 130 -8.47 -13.42 18.54
C ALA A 130 -8.50 -12.61 17.22
N ASP A 131 -7.68 -11.56 17.12
CA ASP A 131 -7.59 -10.67 15.96
C ASP A 131 -6.52 -11.11 14.93
N ALA A 132 -6.01 -12.34 15.04
CA ALA A 132 -4.99 -12.91 14.14
C ALA A 132 -5.39 -12.88 12.65
N THR A 133 -6.68 -12.99 12.34
CA THR A 133 -7.20 -12.86 10.97
C THR A 133 -6.97 -11.46 10.40
N THR A 134 -7.27 -10.41 11.18
CA THR A 134 -7.05 -9.01 10.80
C THR A 134 -5.56 -8.72 10.66
N ALA A 135 -4.75 -9.25 11.57
CA ALA A 135 -3.29 -9.18 11.51
C ALA A 135 -2.74 -9.80 10.21
N HIS A 136 -3.20 -11.01 9.84
CA HIS A 136 -2.85 -11.65 8.58
C HIS A 136 -3.25 -10.79 7.38
N ALA A 137 -4.48 -10.25 7.37
CA ALA A 137 -4.95 -9.41 6.28
C ALA A 137 -4.16 -8.09 6.15
N ALA A 138 -3.74 -7.48 7.27
CA ALA A 138 -2.85 -6.32 7.28
C ALA A 138 -1.46 -6.63 6.69
N ARG A 139 -0.90 -7.82 7.00
CA ARG A 139 0.32 -8.33 6.36
C ARG A 139 0.13 -8.50 4.85
N GLN A 140 -0.95 -9.16 4.44
CA GLN A 140 -1.24 -9.41 3.02
C GLN A 140 -1.45 -8.11 2.24
N LEU A 141 -2.08 -7.09 2.83
CA LEU A 141 -2.21 -5.76 2.23
C LEU A 141 -0.82 -5.17 1.91
N ASN A 142 0.15 -5.40 2.78
CA ASN A 142 1.52 -4.90 2.70
C ASN A 142 2.57 -5.92 2.26
N ILE A 143 2.20 -7.06 1.67
CA ILE A 143 3.14 -8.16 1.35
C ILE A 143 4.42 -7.70 0.60
N GLY A 144 4.29 -6.74 -0.32
CA GLY A 144 5.44 -6.19 -1.05
C GLY A 144 6.33 -5.26 -0.24
N PHE A 145 5.79 -4.61 0.81
CA PHE A 145 6.60 -3.87 1.77
C PHE A 145 7.37 -4.83 2.67
N PHE A 146 6.71 -5.87 3.21
CA PHE A 146 7.36 -6.92 4.00
C PHE A 146 8.49 -7.60 3.23
N GLN A 147 8.24 -8.04 1.98
CA GLN A 147 9.27 -8.68 1.15
C GLN A 147 10.51 -7.78 0.98
N ARG A 148 10.30 -6.48 0.70
CA ARG A 148 11.41 -5.53 0.52
C ARG A 148 12.21 -5.29 1.79
N MET A 149 11.53 -5.16 2.93
CA MET A 149 12.19 -4.90 4.21
C MET A 149 12.97 -6.12 4.72
N GLN A 150 12.43 -7.33 4.54
CA GLN A 150 13.03 -8.56 5.04
C GLN A 150 14.10 -9.15 4.12
N HIS A 151 13.92 -9.01 2.79
CA HIS A 151 14.72 -9.74 1.80
C HIS A 151 15.38 -8.84 0.75
N GLY A 152 15.18 -7.52 0.79
CA GLY A 152 15.77 -6.58 -0.18
C GLY A 152 15.24 -6.73 -1.61
N THR A 153 14.23 -7.57 -1.84
CA THR A 153 13.66 -7.88 -3.17
C THR A 153 12.19 -7.46 -3.27
N PRO A 154 11.65 -7.20 -4.46
CA PRO A 154 10.23 -6.92 -4.62
C PRO A 154 9.38 -8.19 -4.51
N TRP A 155 8.14 -8.07 -4.04
CA TRP A 155 7.12 -9.10 -4.24
C TRP A 155 6.57 -9.02 -5.66
N VAL A 156 6.67 -10.11 -6.42
CA VAL A 156 6.25 -10.17 -7.82
C VAL A 156 4.88 -10.84 -7.94
N ARG A 157 3.98 -10.23 -8.72
CA ARG A 157 2.73 -10.86 -9.14
C ARG A 157 2.75 -11.04 -10.65
N LEU A 158 2.60 -12.28 -11.10
CA LEU A 158 2.40 -12.61 -12.50
C LEU A 158 0.92 -12.46 -12.84
N LYS A 159 0.61 -11.72 -13.92
CA LYS A 159 -0.73 -11.67 -14.50
C LYS A 159 -0.69 -12.35 -15.86
N THR A 160 -1.59 -13.31 -16.07
CA THR A 160 -1.84 -13.93 -17.37
C THR A 160 -3.31 -13.72 -17.76
N ALA A 161 -3.64 -13.94 -19.03
CA ALA A 161 -5.02 -14.12 -19.50
C ALA A 161 -4.97 -15.14 -20.63
N SER A 162 -5.86 -16.12 -20.58
CA SER A 162 -5.92 -17.20 -21.55
C SER A 162 -7.37 -17.63 -21.77
N SER A 163 -7.60 -18.32 -22.88
CA SER A 163 -8.78 -19.16 -23.06
C SER A 163 -8.74 -20.36 -22.11
N LEU A 164 -9.83 -21.14 -22.09
CA LEU A 164 -9.98 -22.30 -21.20
C LEU A 164 -8.92 -23.39 -21.48
N ASP A 165 -8.51 -23.53 -22.73
CA ASP A 165 -7.44 -24.42 -23.20
C ASP A 165 -6.03 -23.88 -22.95
N GLY A 166 -5.88 -22.72 -22.27
CA GLY A 166 -4.58 -22.17 -21.87
C GLY A 166 -3.90 -21.28 -22.92
N THR A 167 -4.58 -20.97 -24.03
CA THR A 167 -4.04 -20.19 -25.14
C THR A 167 -4.19 -18.68 -24.91
N SER A 168 -3.16 -17.87 -25.22
CA SER A 168 -3.14 -16.41 -25.01
C SER A 168 -3.23 -15.57 -26.28
N ALA A 169 -3.12 -16.20 -27.45
CA ALA A 169 -3.33 -15.63 -28.78
C ALA A 169 -3.58 -16.76 -29.79
N LEU A 170 -4.27 -16.47 -30.88
CA LEU A 170 -4.34 -17.38 -32.02
C LEU A 170 -2.96 -17.59 -32.66
N HIS A 171 -2.80 -18.63 -33.48
CA HIS A 171 -1.55 -18.94 -34.19
C HIS A 171 -1.04 -17.77 -35.07
N ASN A 172 -1.93 -16.87 -35.50
CA ASN A 172 -1.60 -15.67 -36.26
C ASN A 172 -1.28 -14.45 -35.38
N GLY A 173 -1.19 -14.62 -34.06
CA GLY A 173 -0.88 -13.55 -33.09
C GLY A 173 -2.08 -12.72 -32.63
N GLN A 174 -3.27 -12.89 -33.20
CA GLN A 174 -4.45 -12.15 -32.76
C GLN A 174 -4.90 -12.60 -31.36
N SER A 175 -5.02 -11.65 -30.43
CA SER A 175 -5.27 -11.91 -29.00
C SER A 175 -6.44 -11.12 -28.41
N GLN A 176 -7.03 -10.19 -29.18
CA GLN A 176 -8.09 -9.31 -28.71
C GLN A 176 -9.47 -9.81 -29.18
N TRP A 177 -10.46 -10.07 -28.32
CA TRP A 177 -10.47 -10.00 -26.85
C TRP A 177 -10.81 -11.36 -26.24
N ILE A 178 -9.81 -12.03 -25.64
CA ILE A 178 -10.01 -13.29 -24.90
C ILE A 178 -10.82 -13.06 -23.61
N THR A 179 -10.37 -12.15 -22.72
CA THR A 179 -11.07 -11.82 -21.48
C THR A 179 -11.91 -10.56 -21.61
N GLY A 180 -13.11 -10.55 -21.02
CA GLY A 180 -14.06 -9.42 -21.03
C GLY A 180 -13.62 -8.17 -20.25
N SER A 181 -14.43 -7.11 -20.34
CA SER A 181 -14.16 -5.81 -19.72
C SER A 181 -14.04 -5.85 -18.19
N ALA A 182 -14.85 -6.70 -17.52
CA ALA A 182 -14.78 -6.89 -16.07
C ALA A 182 -13.39 -7.37 -15.61
N ALA A 183 -12.83 -8.39 -16.27
CA ALA A 183 -11.47 -8.87 -15.98
C ALA A 183 -10.42 -7.78 -16.26
N ARG A 184 -10.59 -6.98 -17.31
CA ARG A 184 -9.68 -5.86 -17.62
C ARG A 184 -9.79 -4.71 -16.61
N ALA A 185 -10.96 -4.51 -16.01
CA ALA A 185 -11.16 -3.57 -14.91
C ALA A 185 -10.49 -4.07 -13.62
N ASP A 186 -10.56 -5.36 -13.31
CA ASP A 186 -9.84 -5.93 -12.16
C ASP A 186 -8.32 -5.69 -12.26
N VAL A 187 -7.73 -5.91 -13.43
CA VAL A 187 -6.30 -5.62 -13.70
C VAL A 187 -5.91 -4.17 -13.37
N GLN A 188 -6.83 -3.21 -13.48
CA GLN A 188 -6.54 -1.81 -13.13
C GLN A 188 -6.30 -1.62 -11.63
N HIS A 189 -7.01 -2.37 -10.77
CA HIS A 189 -6.78 -2.36 -9.33
C HIS A 189 -5.40 -2.95 -8.99
N TRP A 190 -5.00 -4.03 -9.67
CA TRP A 190 -3.66 -4.60 -9.52
C TRP A 190 -2.56 -3.63 -9.97
N ARG A 191 -2.76 -2.91 -11.07
CA ARG A 191 -1.85 -1.85 -11.52
C ARG A 191 -1.77 -0.69 -10.52
N ALA A 192 -2.90 -0.25 -9.98
CA ALA A 192 -2.95 0.80 -8.96
C ALA A 192 -2.26 0.39 -7.65
N ARG A 193 -2.22 -0.91 -7.35
CA ARG A 193 -1.52 -1.45 -6.17
C ARG A 193 -0.01 -1.63 -6.36
N ALA A 194 0.44 -1.91 -7.58
CA ALA A 194 1.84 -2.24 -7.90
C ALA A 194 2.75 -1.02 -7.84
N CYS A 195 4.00 -1.14 -7.40
CA CYS A 195 4.96 -0.02 -7.50
C CYS A 195 5.52 0.13 -8.93
N ALA A 196 5.62 -0.99 -9.64
CA ALA A 196 6.05 -1.04 -11.03
C ALA A 196 5.25 -2.09 -11.80
N ILE A 197 5.11 -1.89 -13.10
CA ILE A 197 4.66 -2.87 -14.09
C ILE A 197 5.87 -3.30 -14.90
N LEU A 198 6.04 -4.60 -15.11
CA LEU A 198 7.10 -5.17 -15.94
C LEU A 198 6.48 -5.79 -17.18
N THR A 199 7.10 -5.56 -18.33
CA THR A 199 6.75 -6.21 -19.60
C THR A 199 7.99 -6.44 -20.46
N GLY A 200 7.89 -7.28 -21.49
CA GLY A 200 8.93 -7.44 -22.51
C GLY A 200 8.63 -6.63 -23.76
N SER A 201 9.66 -6.33 -24.56
CA SER A 201 9.45 -5.59 -25.83
C SER A 201 8.55 -6.30 -26.82
N GLY A 202 8.41 -7.64 -26.75
CA GLY A 202 7.43 -8.39 -27.54
C GLY A 202 6.00 -7.88 -27.32
N THR A 203 5.56 -7.70 -26.08
CA THR A 203 4.23 -7.14 -25.78
C THR A 203 4.10 -5.70 -26.28
N VAL A 204 5.16 -4.90 -26.16
CA VAL A 204 5.15 -3.51 -26.66
C VAL A 204 4.94 -3.47 -28.17
N LEU A 205 5.66 -4.31 -28.91
CA LEU A 205 5.62 -4.36 -30.37
C LEU A 205 4.27 -4.85 -30.91
N HIS A 206 3.64 -5.83 -30.24
CA HIS A 206 2.40 -6.44 -30.73
C HIS A 206 1.13 -5.71 -30.25
N ASP A 207 1.11 -5.22 -29.00
CA ASP A 207 -0.10 -4.67 -28.39
C ASP A 207 -0.12 -3.13 -28.31
N ASP A 208 1.03 -2.47 -28.54
CA ASP A 208 1.26 -1.03 -28.30
C ASP A 208 0.52 -0.49 -27.06
N PRO A 209 0.78 -1.09 -25.87
CA PRO A 209 -0.08 -0.91 -24.72
C PRO A 209 0.29 0.33 -23.92
N LEU A 210 -0.71 0.98 -23.32
CA LEU A 210 -0.42 2.06 -22.36
C LEU A 210 0.13 1.54 -21.02
N LEU A 211 -0.30 0.35 -20.56
CA LEU A 211 0.05 -0.24 -19.24
C LEU A 211 -0.16 0.70 -18.03
N ASN A 212 -1.01 1.71 -18.16
CA ASN A 212 -1.33 2.67 -17.11
C ASN A 212 -2.53 2.22 -16.26
N VAL A 213 -2.73 2.95 -15.15
CA VAL A 213 -3.96 2.99 -14.37
C VAL A 213 -4.86 4.08 -14.95
N ARG A 214 -6.08 3.72 -15.36
CA ARG A 214 -6.97 4.62 -16.12
C ARG A 214 -8.47 4.48 -15.83
N LEU A 215 -8.86 3.74 -14.80
CA LEU A 215 -10.28 3.75 -14.40
C LEU A 215 -10.67 5.16 -13.89
N PRO A 216 -11.92 5.62 -14.14
CA PRO A 216 -12.33 6.98 -13.82
C PRO A 216 -12.06 7.38 -12.35
N HIS A 217 -12.38 6.52 -11.39
CA HIS A 217 -12.17 6.80 -9.97
C HIS A 217 -10.69 6.94 -9.58
N PHE A 218 -9.77 6.33 -10.33
CA PHE A 218 -8.33 6.51 -10.16
C PHE A 218 -7.82 7.76 -10.88
N ALA A 219 -8.34 8.03 -12.09
CA ALA A 219 -7.91 9.16 -12.90
C ALA A 219 -8.30 10.51 -12.25
N GLN A 220 -9.49 10.60 -11.66
CA GLN A 220 -9.96 11.79 -10.95
C GLN A 220 -9.11 12.15 -9.73
N GLN A 221 -8.48 11.15 -9.10
CA GLN A 221 -7.64 11.33 -7.92
C GLN A 221 -6.18 11.71 -8.26
N GLN A 222 -5.85 11.91 -9.55
CA GLN A 222 -4.49 12.23 -10.03
C GLN A 222 -3.41 11.32 -9.42
N LEU A 223 -3.71 10.02 -9.33
CA LEU A 223 -2.85 9.08 -8.64
C LEU A 223 -1.52 8.89 -9.37
N PRO A 224 -0.42 8.67 -8.62
CA PRO A 224 0.86 8.35 -9.24
C PRO A 224 0.77 7.06 -10.06
N GLN A 225 1.22 7.13 -11.31
CA GLN A 225 1.32 5.96 -12.17
C GLN A 225 2.43 5.03 -11.67
N PRO A 226 2.25 3.69 -11.75
CA PRO A 226 3.35 2.77 -11.47
C PRO A 226 4.47 3.00 -12.49
N LEU A 227 5.71 2.81 -12.04
CA LEU A 227 6.87 2.76 -12.93
C LEU A 227 6.64 1.69 -14.01
N LEU A 228 7.08 1.92 -15.24
CA LEU A 228 7.06 0.89 -16.28
C LEU A 228 8.49 0.43 -16.56
N ALA A 229 8.76 -0.86 -16.33
CA ALA A 229 10.02 -1.50 -16.69
C ALA A 229 9.82 -2.37 -17.94
N ILE A 230 10.66 -2.17 -18.95
CA ILE A 230 10.64 -2.92 -20.20
C ILE A 230 11.94 -3.71 -20.30
N VAL A 231 11.84 -5.02 -20.47
CA VAL A 231 12.98 -5.88 -20.79
C VAL A 231 13.08 -5.98 -22.32
N ASP A 232 14.15 -5.42 -22.87
CA ASP A 232 14.32 -5.25 -24.31
C ASP A 232 15.79 -5.43 -24.71
N SER A 233 16.23 -6.67 -24.86
CA SER A 233 17.63 -7.00 -25.13
C SER A 233 18.20 -6.32 -26.37
N GLN A 234 17.38 -5.95 -27.35
CA GLN A 234 17.80 -5.37 -28.63
C GLN A 234 17.34 -3.92 -28.82
N LEU A 235 16.82 -3.27 -27.78
CA LEU A 235 16.29 -1.90 -27.83
C LEU A 235 15.30 -1.67 -29.00
N ARG A 236 14.37 -2.62 -29.19
CA ARG A 236 13.38 -2.59 -30.29
C ARG A 236 12.14 -1.74 -29.98
N THR A 237 11.96 -1.33 -28.74
CA THR A 237 10.82 -0.51 -28.30
C THR A 237 10.76 0.79 -29.12
N PRO A 238 9.71 1.00 -29.94
CA PRO A 238 9.64 2.17 -30.81
C PRO A 238 9.56 3.47 -30.01
N PRO A 239 10.29 4.54 -30.36
CA PRO A 239 10.15 5.85 -29.71
C PRO A 239 8.73 6.42 -29.79
N SER A 240 7.93 5.97 -30.76
CA SER A 240 6.52 6.33 -30.94
C SER A 240 5.53 5.48 -30.14
N ALA A 241 6.00 4.52 -29.34
CA ALA A 241 5.10 3.62 -28.59
C ALA A 241 4.19 4.41 -27.64
N ARG A 242 2.90 4.05 -27.61
CA ARG A 242 1.87 4.74 -26.84
C ARG A 242 2.18 4.80 -25.35
N LEU A 243 2.93 3.84 -24.82
CA LEU A 243 3.37 3.86 -23.42
C LEU A 243 4.11 5.16 -23.04
N PHE A 244 4.76 5.86 -23.99
CA PHE A 244 5.44 7.12 -23.69
C PHE A 244 4.48 8.31 -23.58
N SER A 245 3.22 8.19 -24.03
CA SER A 245 2.23 9.26 -23.94
C SER A 245 1.58 9.38 -22.55
N VAL A 246 1.95 8.52 -21.59
CA VAL A 246 1.39 8.55 -20.23
C VAL A 246 2.13 9.60 -19.41
N PRO A 247 1.46 10.69 -19.00
CA PRO A 247 2.14 11.81 -18.34
C PRO A 247 2.73 11.40 -17.00
N GLN A 248 3.89 11.99 -16.67
CA GLN A 248 4.55 11.87 -15.36
C GLN A 248 4.89 10.42 -14.92
N ARG A 249 4.88 9.46 -15.84
CA ARG A 249 5.31 8.08 -15.57
C ARG A 249 6.77 7.90 -15.95
N GLN A 250 7.55 7.39 -15.01
CA GLN A 250 8.90 6.92 -15.30
C GLN A 250 8.87 5.60 -16.09
N VAL A 251 9.62 5.54 -17.19
CA VAL A 251 9.84 4.33 -17.99
C VAL A 251 11.32 3.97 -17.92
N LEU A 252 11.63 2.72 -17.57
CA LEU A 252 12.97 2.15 -17.57
C LEU A 252 13.05 1.05 -18.63
N ILE A 253 14.04 1.12 -19.51
CA ILE A 253 14.31 0.08 -20.51
C ILE A 253 15.63 -0.58 -20.14
N TYR A 254 15.57 -1.89 -19.93
CA TYR A 254 16.74 -2.73 -19.64
C TYR A 254 17.14 -3.44 -20.92
N THR A 255 18.32 -3.10 -21.42
CA THR A 255 18.95 -3.70 -22.60
C THR A 255 20.15 -4.56 -22.19
N VAL A 256 20.68 -5.35 -23.11
CA VAL A 256 22.05 -5.88 -22.93
C VAL A 256 23.04 -4.75 -23.20
N ALA A 257 24.21 -4.83 -22.55
CA ALA A 257 25.34 -3.92 -22.79
C ALA A 257 26.02 -4.24 -24.12
#